data_AF-A0A7R9G8R2-F1
#
_entry.id   AF-A0A7R9G8R2-F1
#
_cell.length_a   1.000
_cell.length_b   1.000
_cell.length_c   1.000
_cell.angle_alpha   90.00
_cell.angle_beta   90.00
_cell.angle_gamma   90.00
#
_symmetry.space_group_name_H-M   'P 1'
#
loop_
_entity.id
_entity.type
_entity.pdbx_description
1 polymer ?
#
loop_
_entity_poly.entity_id
_entity_poly.type
_entity_poly.pdbx_seq_one_letter_code
_entity_poly.pdbx_strand_id
1 'polypeptide(L)'
;CSADAFNNDLILQTLKDILAGNKCEIPVYDYVTNSSVVNITQMFPNNTTTVPCRVDNQLITIYPADVVLLEGILVFYFPEIRELFHMKLFVDTDSDTRLARRVPRDIKNRGRDLDQVLNQYMNFVKPAFEEFCSPVCCSAHRPLGVKMLI
;
A
#
# COMPACT_ATOMS: atom_id res chain seq x y z
N CYS A 1 10.05 -5.39 -2.54
CA CYS A 1 8.60 -5.64 -2.68
C CYS A 1 8.35 -5.83 -4.17
N SER A 2 7.84 -6.98 -4.59
CA SER A 2 7.41 -7.19 -5.98
C SER A 2 6.05 -6.54 -6.22
N ALA A 3 5.72 -6.27 -7.49
CA ALA A 3 4.40 -5.79 -7.88
C ALA A 3 3.27 -6.77 -7.47
N ASP A 4 3.59 -8.06 -7.37
CA ASP A 4 2.66 -9.13 -6.95
C ASP A 4 2.36 -9.15 -5.45
N ALA A 5 3.02 -8.30 -4.66
CA ALA A 5 2.77 -8.22 -3.22
C ALA A 5 1.42 -7.55 -2.88
N PHE A 6 0.74 -6.96 -3.87
CA PHE A 6 -0.52 -6.25 -3.71
C PHE A 6 -1.65 -6.99 -4.45
N ASN A 7 -2.85 -7.01 -3.85
CA ASN A 7 -4.04 -7.52 -4.52
C ASN A 7 -4.62 -6.43 -5.43
N ASN A 8 -4.13 -6.37 -6.67
CA ASN A 8 -4.48 -5.32 -7.63
C ASN A 8 -5.94 -5.40 -8.08
N ASP A 9 -6.50 -6.61 -8.17
CA ASP A 9 -7.90 -6.83 -8.51
C ASP A 9 -8.82 -6.23 -7.45
N LEU A 10 -8.49 -6.45 -6.16
CA LEU A 10 -9.24 -5.86 -5.05
C LEU A 10 -9.14 -4.33 -5.05
N ILE A 11 -7.95 -3.76 -5.30
CA ILE A 11 -7.77 -2.30 -5.38
C ILE A 11 -8.61 -1.73 -6.52
N LEU A 12 -8.54 -2.33 -7.71
CA LEU A 12 -9.25 -1.88 -8.89
C LEU A 12 -10.77 -1.93 -8.68
N GLN A 13 -11.28 -3.05 -8.16
CA GLN A 13 -12.69 -3.23 -7.87
C GLN A 13 -13.19 -2.22 -6.85
N THR A 14 -12.45 -2.06 -5.74
CA THR A 14 -12.80 -1.08 -4.69
C THR A 14 -12.86 0.34 -5.23
N LEU A 15 -11.90 0.74 -6.08
CA LEU A 15 -11.92 2.07 -6.70
C LEU A 15 -13.11 2.26 -7.64
N LYS A 16 -13.47 1.24 -8.42
CA LYS A 16 -14.67 1.29 -9.27
C LYS A 16 -15.94 1.45 -8.44
N ASP A 17 -16.03 0.72 -7.33
CA ASP A 17 -17.17 0.81 -6.42
C ASP A 17 -17.26 2.20 -5.74
N ILE A 18 -16.13 2.76 -5.32
CA ILE A 18 -16.05 4.13 -4.80
C ILE A 18 -16.53 5.14 -5.85
N LEU A 19 -16.07 5.02 -7.10
CA LEU A 19 -16.46 5.92 -8.19
C LEU A 19 -17.95 5.79 -8.55
N ALA A 20 -18.54 4.61 -8.36
CA ALA A 20 -19.97 4.38 -8.54
C ALA A 20 -20.82 4.91 -7.36
N GLY A 21 -20.19 5.38 -6.27
CA GLY A 21 -20.88 5.80 -5.06
C GLY A 21 -21.40 4.63 -4.22
N ASN A 22 -20.79 3.46 -4.34
CA ASN A 22 -21.12 2.28 -3.54
C ASN A 22 -20.38 2.31 -2.19
N LYS A 23 -21.04 1.79 -1.15
CA LYS A 23 -20.37 1.50 0.12
C LYS A 23 -19.33 0.38 -0.11
N CYS A 24 -18.11 0.59 0.37
CA CYS A 24 -17.01 -0.38 0.25
C CYS A 24 -16.48 -0.79 1.62
N GLU A 25 -15.89 -1.97 1.73
CA GLU A 25 -15.23 -2.46 2.93
C GLU A 25 -13.79 -2.86 2.60
N ILE A 26 -12.83 -2.30 3.32
CA ILE A 26 -11.38 -2.46 3.05
C ILE A 26 -10.70 -3.18 4.22
N PRO A 27 -9.84 -4.17 3.95
CA PRO A 27 -9.06 -4.84 4.99
C PRO A 27 -7.97 -3.94 5.58
N VAL A 28 -7.70 -4.10 6.87
CA VAL A 28 -6.60 -3.42 7.56
C VAL A 28 -5.33 -4.28 7.49
N TYR A 29 -4.19 -3.67 7.17
CA TYR A 29 -2.90 -4.34 7.15
C TYR A 29 -2.11 -4.06 8.43
N ASP A 30 -1.61 -5.10 9.09
CA ASP A 30 -0.74 -4.98 10.26
C ASP A 30 0.74 -5.15 9.87
N TYR A 31 1.52 -4.09 10.07
CA TYR A 31 2.96 -4.05 9.76
C TYR A 31 3.87 -4.72 10.80
N VAL A 32 3.35 -5.02 11.98
CA VAL A 32 4.07 -5.74 13.05
C VAL A 32 4.06 -7.23 12.73
N THR A 33 2.89 -7.78 12.40
CA THR A 33 2.73 -9.20 12.05
C THR A 33 2.93 -9.48 10.56
N ASN A 34 3.02 -8.44 9.71
CA ASN A 34 3.03 -8.52 8.25
C ASN A 34 1.83 -9.29 7.66
N SER A 35 0.65 -9.16 8.27
CA SER A 35 -0.56 -9.86 7.86
C SER A 35 -1.70 -8.89 7.59
N SER A 36 -2.47 -9.14 6.53
CA SER A 36 -3.78 -8.52 6.37
C SER A 36 -4.77 -9.12 7.36
N VAL A 37 -5.56 -8.29 8.02
CA VAL A 37 -6.71 -8.73 8.81
C VAL A 37 -7.84 -9.06 7.82
N VAL A 38 -8.02 -10.35 7.54
CA VAL A 38 -9.09 -10.85 6.68
C VAL A 38 -9.79 -11.98 7.41
N ASN A 39 -11.08 -11.81 7.72
CA ASN A 39 -11.99 -12.94 7.85
C ASN A 39 -12.13 -13.56 6.47
N ILE A 40 -11.47 -14.69 6.21
CA ILE A 40 -11.92 -15.58 5.15
C ILE A 40 -13.14 -16.33 5.68
N THR A 41 -14.26 -15.63 5.71
CA THR A 41 -15.59 -16.25 5.67
C THR A 41 -16.35 -15.70 4.48
N GLN A 42 -15.69 -15.68 3.31
CA GLN A 42 -16.40 -15.73 2.05
C GLN A 42 -16.09 -17.05 1.35
N MET A 43 -17.07 -17.96 1.44
CA MET A 43 -17.51 -18.89 0.38
C MET A 43 -16.43 -19.62 -0.42
N PHE A 44 -15.77 -20.62 0.19
CA PHE A 44 -15.33 -21.81 -0.53
C PHE A 44 -15.72 -23.05 0.29
N PRO A 45 -16.59 -23.95 -0.22
CA PRO A 45 -17.19 -25.03 0.58
C PRO A 45 -16.23 -26.16 1.00
N ASN A 46 -14.92 -26.07 0.75
CA ASN A 46 -14.06 -27.26 0.83
C ASN A 46 -12.57 -27.06 1.22
N ASN A 47 -12.18 -25.92 1.80
CA ASN A 47 -10.81 -25.78 2.34
C ASN A 47 -10.77 -24.70 3.43
N THR A 48 -10.74 -25.13 4.69
CA THR A 48 -10.55 -24.25 5.85
C THR A 48 -9.08 -24.30 6.28
N THR A 49 -8.31 -23.27 5.94
CA THR A 49 -7.02 -23.02 6.60
C THR A 49 -7.18 -21.80 7.48
N THR A 50 -7.40 -22.02 8.77
CA THR A 50 -7.53 -20.96 9.78
C THR A 50 -6.13 -20.51 10.21
N VAL A 51 -5.71 -19.33 9.80
CA VAL A 51 -4.55 -18.65 10.40
C VAL A 51 -5.05 -17.84 11.61
N PRO A 52 -4.54 -18.07 12.83
CA PRO A 52 -5.01 -17.32 14.00
C PRO A 52 -4.43 -15.90 13.96
N CYS A 53 -5.21 -14.94 13.45
CA CYS A 53 -4.90 -13.52 13.55
C CYS A 53 -5.32 -13.01 14.94
N ARG A 54 -4.37 -12.41 15.68
CA ARG A 54 -4.57 -11.87 17.05
C ARG A 54 -5.21 -10.47 17.10
N VAL A 55 -5.68 -9.95 15.98
CA VAL A 55 -6.23 -8.58 15.88
C VAL A 55 -7.68 -8.71 15.44
N ASP A 56 -8.58 -8.09 16.21
CA ASP A 56 -10.01 -8.04 15.95
C ASP A 56 -10.29 -7.72 14.47
N ASN A 57 -11.28 -8.41 13.93
CA ASN A 57 -11.66 -8.46 12.52
C ASN A 57 -12.12 -7.11 11.94
N GLN A 58 -11.21 -6.15 11.86
CA GLN A 58 -11.52 -4.75 11.62
C GLN A 58 -11.47 -4.47 10.12
N LEU A 59 -12.65 -4.53 9.48
CA LEU A 59 -12.85 -3.94 8.16
C LEU A 59 -13.16 -2.46 8.33
N ILE A 60 -12.56 -1.61 7.49
CA ILE A 60 -12.89 -0.19 7.43
C ILE A 60 -13.98 -0.02 6.38
N THR A 61 -15.13 0.50 6.80
CA THR A 61 -16.19 0.91 5.88
C THR A 61 -15.87 2.27 5.29
N ILE A 62 -15.92 2.37 3.95
CA ILE A 62 -15.87 3.62 3.21
C ILE A 62 -17.27 3.93 2.69
N TYR A 63 -17.76 5.10 3.07
CA TYR A 63 -18.98 5.68 2.54
C TYR A 63 -18.68 6.55 1.31
N PRO A 64 -19.66 6.78 0.43
CA PRO A 64 -19.49 7.66 -0.72
C PRO A 64 -18.97 9.03 -0.30
N ALA A 65 -17.96 9.52 -1.00
CA ALA A 65 -17.27 10.77 -0.70
C ALA A 65 -16.98 11.52 -1.99
N ASP A 66 -17.05 12.86 -1.93
CA ASP A 66 -16.78 13.72 -3.09
C ASP A 66 -15.30 13.71 -3.50
N VAL A 67 -14.40 13.48 -2.53
CA VAL A 67 -12.96 13.43 -2.72
C VAL A 67 -12.39 12.23 -1.99
N VAL A 68 -11.62 11.41 -2.70
CA VAL A 68 -10.90 10.25 -2.15
C VAL A 68 -9.41 10.40 -2.43
N LEU A 69 -8.60 10.23 -1.38
CA LEU A 69 -7.14 10.25 -1.46
C LEU A 69 -6.65 8.81 -1.35
N LEU A 70 -6.01 8.32 -2.41
CA LEU A 70 -5.32 7.03 -2.40
C LEU A 70 -3.81 7.25 -2.31
N GLU A 71 -3.18 6.65 -1.31
CA GLU A 71 -1.76 6.75 -1.03
C GLU A 71 -1.11 5.35 -1.08
N GLY A 72 0.13 5.30 -1.57
CA GLY A 72 0.91 4.07 -1.62
C GLY A 72 2.07 4.14 -2.62
N ILE A 73 3.06 3.28 -2.42
CA ILE A 73 4.32 3.28 -3.19
C ILE A 73 4.17 2.86 -4.66
N LEU A 74 3.10 2.13 -5.02
CA LEU A 74 2.88 1.57 -6.36
C LEU A 74 1.50 1.91 -6.95
N VAL A 75 0.81 2.91 -6.42
CA VAL A 75 -0.54 3.31 -6.86
C VAL A 75 -0.58 3.67 -8.36
N PHE A 76 0.51 4.20 -8.90
CA PHE A 76 0.61 4.53 -10.33
C PHE A 76 1.28 3.45 -11.17
N TYR A 77 1.59 2.27 -10.64
CA TYR A 77 2.26 1.21 -11.41
C TYR A 77 1.32 0.58 -12.44
N PHE A 78 0.11 0.22 -12.03
CA PHE A 78 -0.88 -0.44 -12.88
C PHE A 78 -1.66 0.58 -13.73
N PRO A 79 -1.65 0.47 -15.08
CA PRO A 79 -2.33 1.42 -15.96
C PRO A 79 -3.83 1.55 -15.67
N GLU A 80 -4.52 0.44 -15.44
CA GLU A 80 -5.96 0.41 -15.19
C GLU A 80 -6.36 1.22 -13.95
N ILE A 81 -5.57 1.13 -12.87
CA ILE A 81 -5.77 1.94 -11.66
C ILE A 81 -5.38 3.39 -11.93
N ARG A 82 -4.28 3.62 -12.65
CA ARG A 82 -3.76 4.96 -12.96
C ARG A 82 -4.76 5.81 -13.75
N GLU A 83 -5.52 5.18 -14.65
CA GLU A 83 -6.53 5.84 -15.49
C GLU A 83 -7.78 6.29 -14.71
N LEU A 84 -8.01 5.74 -13.50
CA LEU A 84 -9.13 6.15 -12.64
C LEU A 84 -8.88 7.46 -11.89
N PHE A 85 -7.64 7.97 -11.84
CA PHE A 85 -7.32 9.18 -11.09
C PHE A 85 -7.52 10.45 -11.91
N HIS A 86 -8.35 11.35 -11.37
CA HIS A 86 -8.49 12.72 -11.88
C HIS A 86 -7.23 13.57 -11.64
N MET A 87 -6.52 13.32 -10.53
CA MET A 87 -5.30 14.04 -10.15
C MET A 87 -4.24 13.05 -9.63
N LYS A 88 -2.98 13.24 -10.06
CA LYS A 88 -1.86 12.39 -9.69
C LYS A 88 -0.75 13.22 -9.07
N LEU A 89 -0.44 12.94 -7.80
CA LEU A 89 0.62 13.58 -7.04
C LEU A 89 1.71 12.57 -6.74
N PHE A 90 2.95 12.89 -7.09
CA PHE A 90 4.11 12.10 -6.73
C PHE A 90 5.00 12.92 -5.79
N VAL A 91 5.37 12.31 -4.68
CA VAL A 91 6.31 12.89 -3.73
C VAL A 91 7.70 12.38 -4.05
N ASP A 92 8.52 13.26 -4.61
CA ASP A 92 9.92 12.97 -4.85
C ASP A 92 10.77 13.42 -3.67
N THR A 93 11.62 12.53 -3.16
CA THR A 93 12.51 12.78 -2.03
C THR A 93 13.69 11.84 -2.14
N ASP A 94 14.89 12.35 -1.85
CA ASP A 94 16.13 11.58 -1.92
C ASP A 94 16.05 10.26 -1.12
N SER A 95 16.66 9.21 -1.67
CA SER A 95 16.71 7.87 -1.06
C SER A 95 17.18 7.91 0.39
N ASP A 96 18.19 8.72 0.66
CA ASP A 96 18.86 8.78 1.95
C ASP A 96 17.97 9.45 2.99
N THR A 97 17.24 10.50 2.58
CA THR A 97 16.24 11.15 3.42
C THR A 97 15.09 10.19 3.74
N ARG A 98 14.64 9.40 2.76
CA ARG A 98 13.59 8.39 2.97
C ARG A 98 14.05 7.28 3.91
N LEU A 99 15.26 6.77 3.72
CA LEU A 99 15.86 5.75 4.59
C LEU A 99 16.03 6.27 6.03
N ALA A 100 16.53 7.50 6.20
CA ALA A 100 16.70 8.13 7.50
C ALA A 100 15.38 8.31 8.27
N ARG A 101 14.24 8.43 7.58
CA ARG A 101 12.91 8.44 8.19
C ARG A 101 12.38 7.03 8.46
N ARG A 102 12.68 6.09 7.57
CA ARG A 102 12.23 4.70 7.68
C ARG A 102 12.84 3.97 8.86
N VAL A 103 14.15 4.08 9.05
CA VAL A 103 14.89 3.38 10.12
C VAL A 103 14.28 3.62 11.51
N PRO A 104 14.15 4.86 12.00
CA PRO A 104 13.62 5.10 13.33
C PRO A 104 12.15 4.69 13.46
N ARG A 105 11.35 4.82 12.40
CA ARG A 105 9.94 4.42 12.44
C ARG A 105 9.78 2.90 12.50
N ASP A 106 10.52 2.14 11.69
CA ASP A 106 10.42 0.68 11.67
C ASP A 106 10.96 0.07 12.98
N ILE A 107 12.00 0.67 13.59
CA ILE A 107 12.49 0.25 14.91
C ILE A 107 11.45 0.57 16.01
N LYS A 108 10.99 1.83 16.08
CA LYS A 108 10.14 2.29 17.19
C LYS A 108 8.69 1.78 17.10
N ASN A 109 8.11 1.76 15.91
CA ASN A 109 6.68 1.48 15.73
C ASN A 109 6.39 0.05 15.27
N ARG A 110 7.36 -0.64 14.63
CA ARG A 110 7.20 -2.01 14.13
C ARG A 110 8.05 -3.04 14.88
N GLY A 111 8.90 -2.60 15.81
CA GLY A 111 9.74 -3.48 16.63
C GLY A 111 10.81 -4.25 15.85
N ARG A 112 11.25 -3.73 14.69
CA ARG A 112 12.27 -4.37 13.86
C ARG A 112 13.68 -4.01 14.32
N ASP A 113 14.62 -4.91 14.08
CA ASP A 113 16.04 -4.64 14.32
C ASP A 113 16.67 -3.80 13.18
N LEU A 114 17.71 -3.03 13.48
CA LEU A 114 18.39 -2.17 12.50
C LEU A 114 18.91 -2.98 11.31
N ASP A 115 19.57 -4.11 11.56
CA ASP A 115 20.15 -4.92 10.50
C ASP A 115 19.06 -5.52 9.60
N GLN A 116 17.92 -5.89 10.18
CA GLN A 116 16.76 -6.37 9.41
C GLN A 116 16.21 -5.27 8.50
N VAL A 117 16.09 -4.03 8.99
CA VAL A 117 15.59 -2.89 8.21
C VAL A 117 16.54 -2.57 7.05
N LEU A 118 17.86 -2.55 7.31
CA LEU A 118 18.85 -2.25 6.28
C LEU A 118 18.94 -3.36 5.23
N ASN A 119 18.95 -4.63 5.64
CA ASN A 119 18.95 -5.76 4.72
C ASN A 119 17.69 -5.78 3.85
N GLN A 120 16.52 -5.50 4.44
CA GLN A 120 15.28 -5.37 3.67
C GLN A 120 15.36 -4.22 2.67
N TYR A 121 15.93 -3.09 3.08
CA TYR A 121 16.07 -1.92 2.23
C TYR A 121 16.94 -2.21 1.00
N MET A 122 18.14 -2.75 1.23
CA MET A 122 19.12 -3.01 0.17
C MET A 122 18.66 -4.08 -0.81
N ASN A 123 18.07 -5.17 -0.32
CA ASN A 123 17.74 -6.32 -1.16
C ASN A 123 16.37 -6.21 -1.84
N PHE A 124 15.42 -5.47 -1.25
CA PHE A 124 14.03 -5.48 -1.74
C PHE A 124 13.41 -4.12 -1.99
N VAL A 125 13.79 -3.08 -1.24
CA VAL A 125 13.11 -1.77 -1.33
C VAL A 125 13.76 -0.92 -2.39
N LYS A 126 15.10 -0.81 -2.36
CA LYS A 126 15.86 -0.01 -3.32
C LYS A 126 15.71 -0.55 -4.76
N PRO A 127 15.91 -1.86 -5.02
CA PRO A 127 15.73 -2.39 -6.37
C PRO A 127 14.31 -2.20 -6.90
N ALA A 128 13.30 -2.49 -6.07
CA ALA A 128 11.89 -2.31 -6.47
C ALA A 128 11.52 -0.85 -6.74
N PHE A 129 12.09 0.11 -6.00
CA PHE A 129 11.87 1.52 -6.25
C PHE A 129 12.42 1.94 -7.63
N GLU A 130 13.64 1.51 -7.94
CA GLU A 130 14.30 1.81 -9.21
C GLU A 130 13.56 1.17 -10.39
N GLU A 131 13.07 -0.07 -10.22
CA GLU A 131 12.37 -0.83 -11.25
C GLU A 131 10.93 -0.35 -11.49
N PHE A 132 10.15 -0.14 -10.43
CA PHE A 132 8.70 0.03 -10.54
C PHE A 132 8.20 1.45 -10.23
N CYS A 133 8.86 2.16 -9.30
CA CYS A 133 8.39 3.48 -8.83
C CYS A 133 9.00 4.64 -9.62
N SER A 134 10.30 4.57 -9.93
CA SER A 134 11.02 5.63 -10.64
C SER A 134 10.43 5.92 -12.04
N PRO A 135 10.11 4.92 -12.88
CA PRO A 135 9.60 5.18 -14.23
C PRO A 135 8.23 5.86 -14.25
N VAL A 136 7.39 5.62 -13.24
CA VAL A 136 6.03 6.18 -13.17
C VAL A 136 6.01 7.62 -12.65
N CYS A 137 7.13 8.13 -12.10
CA CYS A 137 7.26 9.52 -11.66
C CYS A 137 6.98 10.51 -12.81
N CYS A 138 7.50 10.24 -14.02
CA CYS A 138 7.28 11.06 -15.21
C CYS A 138 5.80 11.16 -15.64
N SER A 139 4.94 10.24 -15.19
CA SER A 139 3.51 10.22 -15.51
C SER A 139 2.64 11.04 -14.52
N ALA A 140 3.24 11.60 -13.47
CA ALA A 140 2.57 12.45 -12.49
C ALA A 140 2.51 13.91 -12.98
N HIS A 141 1.36 14.56 -12.78
CA HIS A 141 1.06 15.85 -13.41
C HIS A 141 1.83 17.02 -12.78
N ARG A 142 2.31 16.86 -11.54
CA ARG A 142 3.19 17.81 -10.86
C ARG A 142 3.88 17.14 -9.65
N PRO A 143 5.22 17.14 -9.56
CA PRO A 143 5.88 16.81 -8.30
C PRO A 143 5.60 17.95 -7.31
N LEU A 144 4.82 17.68 -6.28
CA LEU A 144 4.63 18.63 -5.18
C LEU A 144 5.66 18.33 -4.10
N GLY A 145 6.29 19.37 -3.54
CA GLY A 145 7.25 19.27 -2.44
C GLY A 145 6.61 18.90 -1.09
N VAL A 146 5.75 17.88 -1.07
CA VAL A 146 5.12 17.34 0.14
C VAL A 146 5.98 16.19 0.64
N LYS A 147 6.23 16.12 1.96
CA LYS A 147 7.04 15.05 2.57
C LYS A 147 6.18 13.82 2.82
N MET A 148 6.39 12.75 2.06
CA MET A 148 5.86 11.42 2.36
C MET A 148 6.88 10.70 3.24
N LEU A 149 6.42 10.13 4.34
CA LEU A 149 7.19 9.20 5.17
C LEU A 149 6.84 7.79 4.69
N ILE A 150 7.66 7.19 3.82
CA ILE A 150 7.62 5.72 3.61
C ILE A 150 8.03 5.06 4.87
#